data_AF-A0A9P8FIL6-F1
#
_entry.id   AF-A0A9P8FIL6-F1
#
_cell.length_a   1.000
_cell.length_b   1.000
_cell.length_c   1.000
_cell.angle_alpha   90.00
_cell.angle_beta   90.00
_cell.angle_gamma   90.00
#
_symmetry.space_group_name_H-M   'P 1'
#
loop_
_entity.id
_entity.type
_entity.pdbx_description
1 polymer ?
#
loop_
_entity_poly.entity_id
_entity_poly.type
_entity_poly.pdbx_seq_one_letter_code
_entity_poly.pdbx_strand_id
1 'polypeptide(L)'
;MSWNGKQGLQEYPGKEFDVPYHPEYNGGALAGAGKVGYWGSERGLTFYQVQLAGHELPGYAPGAAYRAIELLLGRIDSFATDGDFTTQTGNFTGNGTIYAQQKIF
;
A
#
# COMPACT_ATOMS: atom_id res chain seq x y z
N MET A 1 13.43 20.32 4.19
CA MET A 1 12.46 20.95 3.27
C MET A 1 11.53 21.85 4.08
N SER A 2 11.15 23.00 3.53
CA SER A 2 10.12 23.89 4.10
C SER A 2 9.01 24.08 3.07
N TRP A 3 7.75 24.02 3.49
CA TRP A 3 6.58 24.16 2.61
C TRP A 3 5.39 24.72 3.39
N ASN A 4 4.54 25.46 2.69
CA ASN A 4 3.30 26.01 3.25
C ASN A 4 3.49 26.67 4.63
N GLY A 5 4.56 27.46 4.77
CA GLY A 5 4.86 28.27 5.95
C GLY A 5 5.54 27.57 7.13
N LYS A 6 5.89 26.28 7.04
CA LYS A 6 6.59 25.55 8.12
C LYS A 6 7.78 24.73 7.60
N GLN A 7 8.78 24.54 8.45
CA GLN A 7 9.94 23.69 8.18
C GLN A 7 9.71 22.27 8.69
N GLY A 8 9.91 21.28 7.82
CA GLY A 8 9.83 19.86 8.19
C GLY A 8 8.42 19.40 8.55
N LEU A 9 8.31 18.11 8.86
CA LEU A 9 7.06 17.54 9.36
C LEU A 9 6.78 18.07 10.77
N GLN A 10 5.53 18.42 11.08
CA GLN A 10 5.14 18.87 12.44
C GLN A 10 4.63 17.72 13.29
N GLU A 11 4.26 16.60 12.67
CA GLU A 11 3.90 15.35 13.31
C GLU A 11 4.76 14.21 12.74
N TYR A 12 5.11 13.25 13.58
CA TYR A 12 5.84 12.06 13.14
C TYR A 12 4.95 11.19 12.22
N PRO A 13 5.42 10.76 11.05
CA PRO A 13 4.64 9.97 10.09
C PRO A 13 4.53 8.49 10.51
N GLY A 14 3.82 8.23 11.60
CA GLY A 14 3.72 6.92 12.25
C GLY A 14 2.41 6.16 12.01
N LYS A 15 1.54 6.61 11.11
CA LYS A 15 0.28 5.91 10.80
C LYS A 15 0.61 4.64 10.01
N GLU A 16 -0.09 3.54 10.26
CA GLU A 16 0.15 2.29 9.56
C GLU A 16 -0.24 2.40 8.07
N PHE A 17 0.60 1.85 7.20
CA PHE A 17 0.34 1.72 5.76
C PHE A 17 -0.19 0.30 5.50
N ASP A 18 -1.46 0.22 5.12
CA ASP A 18 -2.14 -1.01 4.74
C ASP A 18 -2.15 -1.27 3.23
N VAL A 19 -1.90 -2.51 2.85
CA VAL A 19 -1.98 -3.01 1.47
C VAL A 19 -3.00 -4.15 1.42
N PRO A 20 -3.98 -4.09 0.51
CA PRO A 20 -5.03 -5.10 0.42
C PRO A 20 -4.49 -6.50 0.15
N TYR A 21 -5.21 -7.48 0.69
CA TYR A 21 -5.09 -8.85 0.20
C TYR A 21 -5.66 -8.94 -1.22
N HIS A 22 -5.07 -9.83 -2.01
CA HIS A 22 -5.41 -9.99 -3.43
C HIS A 22 -5.24 -11.47 -3.83
N PRO A 23 -6.03 -11.95 -4.81
CA PRO A 23 -6.06 -13.37 -5.18
C PRO A 23 -5.02 -13.81 -6.21
N GLU A 24 -4.34 -12.88 -6.86
CA GLU A 24 -3.42 -13.19 -7.94
C GLU A 24 -2.18 -13.91 -7.39
N TYR A 25 -2.03 -15.17 -7.78
CA TYR A 25 -0.84 -15.95 -7.46
C TYR A 25 0.20 -15.83 -8.58
N ASN A 26 1.37 -15.29 -8.26
CA ASN A 26 2.52 -15.22 -9.17
C ASN A 26 3.74 -15.86 -8.51
N GLY A 27 4.11 -17.07 -8.94
CA GLY A 27 5.25 -17.81 -8.40
C GLY A 27 6.62 -17.16 -8.61
N GLY A 28 6.72 -16.16 -9.50
CA GLY A 28 7.96 -15.41 -9.74
C GLY A 28 8.08 -14.11 -8.95
N ALA A 29 6.98 -13.54 -8.47
CA ALA A 29 6.96 -12.29 -7.72
C ALA A 29 5.66 -12.14 -6.92
N LEU A 30 5.71 -12.43 -5.62
CA LEU A 30 4.57 -12.30 -4.73
C LEU A 30 4.47 -10.86 -4.20
N ALA A 31 3.30 -10.25 -4.37
CA ALA A 31 2.99 -8.97 -3.76
C ALA A 31 2.53 -9.20 -2.30
N GLY A 32 3.28 -8.69 -1.34
CA GLY A 32 2.88 -8.72 0.08
C GLY A 32 1.60 -7.92 0.35
N ALA A 33 0.86 -8.30 1.39
CA ALA A 33 -0.38 -7.66 1.84
C ALA A 33 -0.38 -7.49 3.37
N GLY A 34 -1.25 -6.60 3.86
CA GLY A 34 -1.38 -6.20 5.26
C GLY A 34 -0.58 -4.93 5.58
N LYS A 35 -0.16 -4.81 6.84
CA LYS A 35 0.60 -3.66 7.34
C LYS A 35 2.05 -3.75 6.87
N VAL A 36 2.40 -2.95 5.85
CA VAL A 36 3.71 -3.03 5.17
C VAL A 36 4.65 -1.89 5.54
N GLY A 37 4.20 -0.94 6.35
CA GLY A 37 5.03 0.21 6.73
C GLY A 37 4.24 1.31 7.41
N TYR A 38 4.72 2.54 7.25
CA TYR A 38 4.19 3.70 7.96
C TYR A 38 4.14 4.94 7.08
N TRP A 39 3.24 5.86 7.39
CA TRP A 39 3.04 7.09 6.64
C TRP A 39 2.54 8.26 7.49
N GLY A 40 2.57 9.44 6.90
CA GLY A 40 1.94 10.65 7.41
C GLY A 40 1.70 11.64 6.29
N SER A 41 0.71 12.52 6.45
CA SER A 41 0.41 13.55 5.48
C SER A 41 0.06 14.86 6.18
N GLU A 42 0.66 15.95 5.74
CA GLU A 42 0.35 17.29 6.24
C GLU A 42 0.67 18.37 5.21
N ARG A 43 -0.19 19.40 5.17
CA ARG A 43 -0.06 20.56 4.28
C ARG A 43 0.20 20.16 2.81
N GLY A 44 -0.50 19.12 2.32
CA GLY A 44 -0.42 18.65 0.94
C GLY A 44 0.79 17.79 0.59
N LEU A 45 1.65 17.44 1.56
CA LEU A 45 2.74 16.49 1.37
C LEU A 45 2.44 15.19 2.11
N THR A 46 2.54 14.07 1.41
CA THR A 46 2.47 12.73 2.01
C THR A 46 3.86 12.09 2.00
N PHE A 47 4.32 11.64 3.16
CA PHE A 47 5.53 10.84 3.32
C PHE A 47 5.14 9.42 3.73
N TYR A 48 5.81 8.42 3.17
CA TYR A 48 5.61 7.03 3.54
C TYR A 48 6.92 6.25 3.44
N GLN A 49 6.99 5.19 4.23
CA GLN A 49 8.04 4.20 4.19
C GLN A 49 7.40 2.82 4.06
N VAL A 50 8.04 1.96 3.26
CA VAL A 50 7.64 0.56 3.07
C VAL A 50 8.78 -0.31 3.57
N GLN A 51 8.47 -1.21 4.49
CA GLN A 51 9.44 -2.15 5.02
C GLN A 51 9.81 -3.20 3.97
N LEU A 52 11.05 -3.68 4.02
CA LEU A 52 11.59 -4.70 3.10
C LEU A 52 11.59 -4.29 1.61
N ALA A 53 11.41 -3.01 1.30
CA ALA A 53 11.56 -2.47 -0.05
C ALA A 53 12.98 -1.92 -0.30
N GLY A 54 13.48 -2.13 -1.52
CA GLY A 54 14.74 -1.55 -2.00
C GLY A 54 14.56 -0.24 -2.76
N HIS A 55 15.59 0.16 -3.51
CA HIS A 55 15.62 1.38 -4.32
C HIS A 55 14.46 1.45 -5.34
N GLU A 56 14.10 0.30 -5.90
CA GLU A 56 13.08 0.15 -6.92
C GLU A 56 11.79 -0.40 -6.28
N LEU A 57 11.07 0.45 -5.54
CA LEU A 57 9.89 0.05 -4.75
C LEU A 57 8.94 -0.92 -5.48
N PRO A 58 8.53 -0.70 -6.74
CA PRO A 58 7.64 -1.62 -7.44
C PRO A 58 8.18 -3.05 -7.63
N GLY A 59 9.51 -3.22 -7.69
CA GLY A 59 10.14 -4.54 -7.84
C GLY A 59 10.15 -5.35 -6.55
N TYR A 60 10.11 -4.69 -5.39
CA TYR A 60 10.19 -5.35 -4.07
C TYR A 60 8.84 -5.39 -3.33
N ALA A 61 8.04 -4.34 -3.46
CA ALA A 61 6.73 -4.19 -2.82
C ALA A 61 5.69 -3.64 -3.80
N PRO A 62 5.30 -4.43 -4.82
CA PRO A 62 4.41 -3.99 -5.90
C PRO A 62 3.04 -3.50 -5.40
N GLY A 63 2.45 -4.15 -4.40
CA GLY A 63 1.16 -3.71 -3.82
C GLY A 63 1.22 -2.33 -3.17
N ALA A 64 2.29 -2.06 -2.41
CA ALA A 64 2.52 -0.75 -1.80
C ALA A 64 2.82 0.33 -2.85
N ALA A 65 3.61 -0.01 -3.87
CA ALA A 65 3.87 0.88 -5.00
C ALA A 65 2.58 1.26 -5.73
N TYR A 66 1.68 0.29 -5.93
CA TYR A 66 0.40 0.53 -6.58
C TYR A 66 -0.51 1.42 -5.72
N ARG A 67 -0.62 1.15 -4.41
CA ARG A 67 -1.33 2.01 -3.46
C ARG A 67 -0.82 3.46 -3.49
N ALA A 68 0.49 3.67 -3.66
CA ALA A 68 1.05 5.02 -3.77
C ALA A 68 0.55 5.78 -5.01
N ILE A 69 0.36 5.08 -6.13
CA ILE A 69 -0.24 5.66 -7.33
C ILE A 69 -1.73 5.89 -7.15
N GLU A 70 -2.46 4.98 -6.51
CA GLU A 70 -3.88 5.19 -6.21
C GLU A 70 -4.12 6.44 -5.37
N LEU A 71 -3.29 6.66 -4.34
CA LEU A 71 -3.35 7.87 -3.52
C LEU A 71 -3.02 9.12 -4.34
N LEU A 72 -1.95 9.08 -5.15
CA LEU A 72 -1.54 10.19 -6.00
C LEU A 72 -2.64 10.61 -7.00
N LEU A 73 -3.38 9.63 -7.51
CA LEU A 73 -4.50 9.84 -8.44
C LEU A 73 -5.83 10.15 -7.74
N GLY A 74 -5.84 10.23 -6.40
CA GLY A 74 -7.05 10.50 -5.62
C GLY A 74 -8.10 9.38 -5.67
N ARG A 75 -7.68 8.15 -5.94
CA ARG A 75 -8.59 6.98 -5.98
C ARG A 75 -8.86 6.40 -4.58
N ILE A 76 -7.96 6.66 -3.63
CA ILE A 76 -8.11 6.35 -2.22
C ILE A 76 -7.83 7.60 -1.40
N ASP A 77 -8.47 7.72 -0.24
CA ASP A 77 -8.30 8.88 0.64
C ASP A 77 -6.98 8.84 1.42
N SER A 78 -6.46 7.64 1.70
CA SER A 78 -5.24 7.46 2.49
C SER A 78 -4.62 6.06 2.33
N PHE A 79 -3.41 5.89 2.87
CA PHE A 79 -2.78 4.57 3.02
C PHE A 79 -3.39 3.71 4.14
N ALA A 80 -4.38 4.22 4.87
CA ALA A 80 -5.17 3.46 5.84
C ALA A 80 -6.56 3.10 5.29
N THR A 81 -6.82 3.35 4.00
CA THR A 81 -8.09 3.00 3.37
C THR A 81 -8.27 1.48 3.37
N ASP A 82 -9.30 1.03 4.08
CA ASP A 82 -9.74 -0.36 4.12
C ASP A 82 -10.43 -0.75 2.81
N GLY A 83 -10.33 -2.03 2.45
CA GLY A 83 -10.91 -2.60 1.23
C GLY A 83 -9.89 -2.93 0.12
N ASP A 84 -10.41 -3.36 -1.02
CA ASP A 84 -9.62 -3.91 -2.13
C ASP A 84 -8.84 -2.81 -2.91
N PHE A 85 -8.02 -3.25 -3.87
CA PHE A 85 -7.48 -2.33 -4.88
C PHE A 85 -8.62 -1.74 -5.72
N THR A 86 -8.50 -0.47 -6.11
CA THR A 86 -9.58 0.27 -6.84
C THR A 86 -9.83 -0.27 -8.25
N THR A 87 -8.94 -1.13 -8.74
CA THR A 87 -9.06 -1.85 -10.01
C THR A 87 -9.51 -3.29 -9.86
N GLN A 88 -9.70 -3.76 -8.63
CA GLN A 88 -10.28 -5.06 -8.35
C GLN A 88 -11.79 -4.96 -8.14
N THR A 89 -12.49 -6.02 -8.48
CA THR A 89 -13.94 -6.16 -8.26
C THR A 89 -14.18 -7.49 -7.56
N GLY A 90 -14.75 -7.46 -6.35
CA GLY A 90 -14.97 -8.66 -5.55
C GLY A 90 -14.92 -8.36 -4.05
N ASN A 91 -14.65 -9.39 -3.26
CA ASN A 91 -14.32 -9.27 -1.85
C ASN A 91 -13.07 -10.10 -1.59
N PHE A 92 -11.91 -9.46 -1.59
CA PHE A 92 -10.61 -10.11 -1.40
C PHE A 92 -10.02 -9.86 0.00
N THR A 93 -10.74 -9.14 0.87
CA THR A 93 -10.35 -8.91 2.25
C THR A 93 -10.72 -10.10 3.15
N GLY A 94 -9.73 -10.97 3.39
CA GLY A 94 -9.58 -11.75 4.63
C GLY A 94 -10.56 -12.90 4.92
N ASN A 95 -11.71 -13.02 4.24
CA ASN A 95 -12.70 -14.09 4.48
C ASN A 95 -13.27 -14.76 3.21
N GLY A 96 -12.91 -14.28 2.02
CA GLY A 96 -13.30 -14.89 0.74
C GLY A 96 -12.36 -16.03 0.32
N THR A 97 -12.85 -16.95 -0.53
CA THR A 97 -11.94 -17.91 -1.19
C THR A 97 -11.01 -17.13 -2.10
N ILE A 98 -9.76 -16.95 -1.68
CA ILE A 98 -8.69 -16.40 -2.50
C ILE A 98 -8.31 -17.48 -3.52
N TYR A 99 -8.93 -17.46 -4.70
CA TYR A 99 -8.78 -18.50 -5.72
C TYR A 99 -7.36 -18.50 -6.32
N ALA A 100 -6.45 -19.29 -5.71
CA ALA A 100 -5.35 -20.02 -6.35
C ALA A 100 -4.34 -20.61 -5.32
N GLN A 101 -4.78 -21.07 -4.14
CA GLN A 101 -4.04 -22.14 -3.46
C GLN A 101 -4.25 -23.41 -4.28
N GLN A 102 -3.48 -23.54 -5.37
CA GLN A 102 -3.39 -24.76 -6.14
C GLN A 102 -3.10 -25.87 -5.14
N LYS A 103 -4.01 -26.85 -5.03
CA LYS A 103 -3.74 -28.09 -4.32
C LYS A 103 -2.50 -28.70 -4.95
N ILE A 104 -1.34 -28.49 -4.31
CA ILE A 104 -0.14 -29.25 -4.59
C ILE A 104 -0.34 -30.56 -3.85
N PHE A 105 -0.30 -31.66 -4.60
CA PHE A 105 -0.35 -33.03 -4.10
C PHE A 105 0.78 -33.31 -3.11
#